data_AF-A0A453PMZ6-F1
#
_entry.id   AF-A0A453PMZ6-F1
#
_cell.length_a   1.000
_cell.length_b   1.000
_cell.length_c   1.000
_cell.angle_alpha   90.00
_cell.angle_beta   90.00
_cell.angle_gamma   90.00
#
_symmetry.space_group_name_H-M   'P 1'
#
loop_
_entity.id
_entity.type
_entity.pdbx_description
1 polymer ?
#
loop_
_entity_poly.entity_id
_entity_poly.type
_entity_poly.pdbx_seq_one_letter_code
_entity_poly.pdbx_strand_id
1 'polypeptide(L)'
;MLGSLELQSDETWLTAKEHFRDAKDATDGKDPYSWLQLGNWNYFAANRPEKKAPKFEATHREKAKELFLNVLKQNHGNMFAANGLGILHAEKAQWDIAKELFTQVHEAASGSIFVQVPDVWINLAHIYFAQGLFQQAVKMYQNCARKFFYNTDATTLLYLSRTHYEAEQWQDCRKSLLRAIHLAPSNYLLRFNVGVSMQKFSASTLQKTKRTVDEVRATVSELQNAIRVFSLLSVASTYHSHGFDERKIETHVEYCRHLLDAAKVHRDAAEQAEKQTKQKLEVTRQIALADEARRRAEEQRKFQLERRKQEDELKQVMQQEQHFERVKEQWKTSNNTPGKRKDRS
;
A
#
# COMPACT_ATOMS: atom_id res chain seq x y z
N MET A 1 6.56 -22.56 38.15
CA MET A 1 6.14 -21.16 37.87
C MET A 1 7.21 -20.14 38.22
N LEU A 2 7.85 -20.22 39.40
CA LEU A 2 8.92 -19.29 39.82
C LEU A 2 10.02 -19.12 38.76
N GLY A 3 10.60 -20.22 38.25
CA GLY A 3 11.61 -20.13 37.19
C GLY A 3 11.14 -19.43 35.91
N SER A 4 9.85 -19.50 35.56
CA SER A 4 9.32 -18.83 34.37
C SER A 4 9.22 -17.31 34.54
N LEU A 5 9.00 -16.85 35.78
CA LEU A 5 9.05 -15.43 36.13
C LEU A 5 10.50 -14.93 36.08
N GLU A 6 11.42 -15.68 36.68
CA GLU A 6 12.85 -15.34 36.71
C GLU A 6 13.49 -15.36 35.32
N LEU A 7 13.01 -16.20 34.41
CA LEU A 7 13.49 -16.26 33.03
C LEU A 7 13.30 -14.93 32.28
N GLN A 8 12.34 -14.10 32.68
CA GLN A 8 12.07 -12.80 32.05
C GLN A 8 13.04 -11.71 32.53
N SER A 9 13.78 -11.95 33.62
CA SER A 9 14.72 -10.99 34.20
C SER A 9 16.15 -11.31 33.81
N ASP A 10 16.89 -10.30 33.36
CA ASP A 10 18.31 -10.43 33.03
C ASP A 10 19.18 -10.75 34.24
N GLU A 11 18.73 -10.44 35.46
CA GLU A 11 19.47 -10.72 36.68
C GLU A 11 19.25 -12.14 37.19
N THR A 12 18.03 -12.67 37.05
CA THR A 12 17.64 -13.95 37.66
C THR A 12 17.45 -15.09 36.66
N TRP A 13 17.73 -14.88 35.37
CA TRP A 13 17.62 -15.96 34.37
C TRP A 13 18.54 -17.16 34.66
N LEU A 14 19.65 -16.99 35.38
CA LEU A 14 20.51 -18.10 35.80
C LEU A 14 19.83 -18.96 36.88
N THR A 15 19.19 -18.35 37.88
CA THR A 15 18.45 -19.07 38.92
C THR A 15 17.22 -19.77 38.35
N ALA A 16 16.61 -19.19 37.31
CA ALA A 16 15.51 -19.82 36.58
C ALA A 16 15.86 -21.25 36.11
N LYS A 17 17.09 -21.44 35.63
CA LYS A 17 17.59 -22.75 35.19
C LYS A 17 17.60 -23.77 36.33
N GLU A 18 18.07 -23.34 37.51
CA GLU A 18 18.17 -24.19 38.69
C GLU A 18 16.78 -24.62 39.13
N HIS A 19 15.83 -23.69 39.19
CA HIS A 19 14.43 -24.01 39.50
C HIS A 19 13.78 -24.96 38.48
N PHE A 20 14.08 -24.83 37.18
CA PHE A 20 13.59 -25.80 36.21
C PHE A 20 14.25 -27.17 36.36
N ARG A 21 15.54 -27.21 36.70
CA ARG A 21 16.26 -28.47 36.96
C ARG A 21 15.69 -29.17 38.19
N ASP A 22 15.51 -28.45 39.28
CA ASP A 22 15.03 -29.00 40.53
C ASP A 22 13.58 -29.49 40.40
N ALA A 23 12.74 -28.78 39.63
CA ALA A 23 11.38 -29.23 39.29
C ALA A 23 11.38 -30.52 38.44
N LYS A 24 12.30 -30.61 37.47
CA LYS A 24 12.48 -31.82 36.66
C LYS A 24 12.94 -32.99 37.54
N ASP A 25 13.91 -32.76 38.42
CA ASP A 25 14.45 -33.81 39.29
C ASP A 25 13.41 -34.25 40.35
N ALA A 26 12.64 -33.33 40.92
CA ALA A 26 11.57 -33.63 41.87
C ALA A 26 10.39 -34.43 41.26
N THR A 27 10.28 -34.47 39.93
CA THR A 27 9.24 -35.23 39.22
C THR A 27 9.78 -36.48 38.54
N ASP A 28 11.02 -36.88 38.86
CA ASP A 28 11.76 -37.96 38.19
C ASP A 28 11.79 -37.79 36.66
N GLY A 29 11.79 -36.54 36.19
CA GLY A 29 11.77 -36.19 34.77
C GLY A 29 10.44 -36.47 34.06
N LYS A 30 9.35 -36.71 34.78
CA LYS A 30 8.01 -36.95 34.21
C LYS A 30 7.23 -35.67 33.89
N ASP A 31 7.67 -34.51 34.40
CA ASP A 31 7.05 -33.23 34.07
C ASP A 31 7.56 -32.69 32.73
N PRO A 32 6.76 -32.71 31.65
CA PRO A 32 7.18 -32.18 30.36
C PRO A 32 7.39 -30.67 30.37
N TYR A 33 6.79 -29.93 31.32
CA TYR A 33 6.93 -28.48 31.41
C TYR A 33 8.36 -28.08 31.79
N SER A 34 8.93 -28.67 32.85
CA SER A 34 10.31 -28.40 33.27
C SER A 34 11.34 -28.75 32.20
N TRP A 35 11.17 -29.86 31.48
CA TRP A 35 12.01 -30.20 30.31
C TRP A 35 11.92 -29.16 29.19
N LEU A 36 10.69 -28.75 28.83
CA LEU A 36 10.45 -27.73 27.81
C LEU A 36 11.11 -26.40 28.20
N GLN A 37 10.94 -25.97 29.45
CA GLN A 37 11.51 -24.72 29.95
C GLN A 37 13.04 -24.75 30.01
N LEU A 38 13.66 -25.89 30.32
CA LEU A 38 15.11 -26.07 30.18
C LEU A 38 15.55 -25.96 28.71
N GLY A 39 14.76 -26.48 27.77
CA GLY A 39 14.98 -26.30 26.33
C GLY A 39 14.97 -24.83 25.93
N ASN A 40 13.92 -24.11 26.33
CA ASN A 40 13.77 -22.67 26.11
C ASN A 40 14.92 -21.88 26.74
N TRP A 41 15.31 -22.21 27.96
CA TRP A 41 16.46 -21.57 28.63
C TRP A 41 17.76 -21.75 27.83
N ASN A 42 18.04 -22.94 27.30
CA ASN A 42 19.23 -23.18 26.49
C ASN A 42 19.17 -22.43 25.16
N TYR A 43 17.99 -22.39 24.53
CA TYR A 43 17.79 -21.59 23.31
C TYR A 43 18.05 -20.10 23.57
N PHE A 44 17.48 -19.53 24.64
CA PHE A 44 17.73 -18.14 25.02
C PHE A 44 19.19 -17.89 25.37
N ALA A 45 19.85 -18.81 26.08
CA ALA A 45 21.26 -18.71 26.42
C ALA A 45 22.16 -18.55 25.18
N ALA A 46 21.82 -19.25 24.09
CA ALA A 46 22.51 -19.20 22.80
C ALA A 46 22.27 -17.90 22.03
N ASN A 47 21.14 -17.22 22.25
CA ASN A 47 20.69 -16.06 21.48
C ASN A 47 20.74 -14.74 22.28
N ARG A 48 21.40 -14.72 23.44
CA ARG A 48 21.60 -13.48 24.20
C ARG A 48 22.48 -12.50 23.40
N PRO A 49 22.28 -11.18 23.55
CA PRO A 49 22.99 -10.16 22.77
C PRO A 49 24.48 -10.08 23.08
N GLU A 50 24.94 -10.62 24.20
CA GLU A 50 26.36 -10.64 24.52
C GLU A 50 27.10 -11.56 23.53
N LYS A 51 28.13 -11.05 22.85
CA LYS A 51 28.94 -11.85 21.92
C LYS A 51 29.62 -12.99 22.68
N LYS A 52 29.16 -14.22 22.46
CA LYS A 52 29.77 -15.43 23.02
C LYS A 52 30.59 -16.15 21.95
N ALA A 53 31.43 -17.07 22.39
CA ALA A 53 32.16 -17.91 21.46
C ALA A 53 31.17 -18.74 20.62
N PRO A 54 31.35 -18.89 19.29
CA PRO A 54 30.44 -19.67 18.46
C PRO A 54 30.19 -21.11 18.96
N LYS A 55 31.21 -21.70 19.60
CA LYS A 55 31.12 -23.02 20.23
C LYS A 55 30.11 -23.06 21.38
N PHE A 56 29.98 -21.98 22.16
CA PHE A 56 29.01 -21.87 23.25
C PHE A 56 27.59 -21.86 22.69
N GLU A 57 27.31 -21.04 21.68
CA GLU A 57 26.00 -20.95 21.03
C GLU A 57 25.60 -22.30 20.42
N ALA A 58 26.50 -22.94 19.68
CA ALA A 58 26.25 -24.26 19.10
C ALA A 58 25.96 -25.32 20.16
N THR A 59 26.71 -25.35 21.27
CA THR A 59 26.49 -26.29 22.38
C THR A 59 25.11 -26.11 23.00
N HIS A 60 24.70 -24.86 23.24
CA HIS A 60 23.38 -24.57 23.81
C HIS A 60 22.23 -24.85 22.83
N ARG A 61 22.40 -24.59 21.53
CA ARG A 61 21.42 -24.96 20.51
C ARG A 61 21.23 -26.47 20.40
N GLU A 62 22.31 -27.25 20.40
CA GLU A 62 22.19 -28.72 20.39
C GLU A 62 21.58 -29.26 21.68
N LYS A 63 21.90 -28.66 22.83
CA LYS A 63 21.26 -29.02 24.10
C LYS A 63 19.76 -28.68 24.11
N ALA A 64 19.36 -27.52 23.58
CA ALA A 64 17.96 -27.17 23.41
C ALA A 64 17.23 -28.19 22.53
N LYS A 65 17.84 -28.59 21.40
CA LYS A 65 17.32 -29.62 20.50
C LYS A 65 17.09 -30.95 21.22
N GLU A 66 18.08 -31.42 21.96
CA GLU A 66 18.00 -32.66 22.73
C GLU A 66 16.83 -32.63 23.73
N LEU A 67 16.69 -31.52 24.46
CA LEU A 67 15.64 -31.33 25.44
C LEU A 67 14.25 -31.34 24.78
N PHE A 68 14.05 -30.61 23.68
CA PHE A 68 12.78 -30.64 22.95
C PHE A 68 12.45 -32.02 22.37
N LEU A 69 13.43 -32.75 21.84
CA LEU A 69 13.23 -34.12 21.38
C LEU A 69 12.84 -35.06 22.53
N ASN A 70 13.44 -34.89 23.71
CA ASN A 70 13.07 -35.69 24.88
C ASN A 70 11.65 -35.39 25.37
N VAL A 71 11.20 -34.13 25.32
CA VAL A 71 9.79 -33.78 25.57
C VAL A 71 8.87 -34.50 24.58
N LEU A 72 9.19 -34.51 23.29
CA LEU A 72 8.36 -35.17 22.28
C LEU A 72 8.34 -36.71 22.42
N LYS A 73 9.43 -37.33 22.87
CA LYS A 73 9.43 -38.77 23.19
C LYS A 73 8.44 -39.13 24.30
N GLN A 74 8.32 -38.28 25.32
CA GLN A 74 7.39 -38.48 26.42
C GLN A 74 5.96 -38.07 26.05
N ASN A 75 5.83 -36.99 25.27
CA ASN A 75 4.56 -36.42 24.84
C ASN A 75 4.64 -35.99 23.37
N HIS A 76 4.30 -36.92 22.48
CA HIS A 76 4.35 -36.75 21.02
C HIS A 76 3.50 -35.57 20.50
N GLY A 77 2.43 -35.21 21.21
CA GLY A 77 1.54 -34.11 20.86
C GLY A 77 1.95 -32.74 21.40
N ASN A 78 3.15 -32.61 22.01
CA ASN A 78 3.57 -31.36 22.61
C ASN A 78 3.91 -30.28 21.56
N MET A 79 2.94 -29.41 21.32
CA MET A 79 3.01 -28.31 20.35
C MET A 79 4.18 -27.34 20.60
N PHE A 80 4.53 -27.09 21.87
CA PHE A 80 5.58 -26.12 22.23
C PHE A 80 6.97 -26.67 21.95
N ALA A 81 7.20 -27.96 22.20
CA ALA A 81 8.46 -28.62 21.87
C ALA A 81 8.66 -28.71 20.34
N ALA A 82 7.60 -29.03 19.60
CA ALA A 82 7.62 -29.02 18.13
C ALA A 82 7.89 -27.61 17.58
N ASN A 83 7.30 -26.56 18.16
CA ASN A 83 7.59 -25.16 17.82
C ASN A 83 9.07 -24.82 18.10
N GLY A 84 9.61 -25.21 19.25
CA GLY A 84 11.03 -25.01 19.59
C GLY A 84 11.98 -25.69 18.60
N LEU A 85 11.67 -26.91 18.15
CA LEU A 85 12.43 -27.58 17.09
C LEU A 85 12.32 -26.85 15.75
N GLY A 86 11.13 -26.39 15.37
CA GLY A 86 10.92 -25.60 14.15
C GLY A 86 11.80 -24.35 14.12
N ILE A 87 11.92 -23.66 15.26
CA ILE A 87 12.80 -22.49 15.41
C ILE A 87 14.27 -22.88 15.17
N LEU A 88 14.75 -23.95 15.80
CA LEU A 88 16.13 -24.42 15.64
C LEU A 88 16.45 -24.85 14.19
N HIS A 89 15.48 -25.44 13.48
CA HIS A 89 15.61 -25.75 12.06
C HIS A 89 15.63 -24.48 11.19
N ALA A 90 14.80 -23.49 11.52
CA ALA A 90 14.77 -22.20 10.84
C ALA A 90 16.10 -21.44 10.99
N GLU A 91 16.71 -21.43 12.18
CA GLU A 91 18.02 -20.81 12.41
C GLU A 91 19.15 -21.46 11.58
N LYS A 92 19.00 -22.75 11.24
CA LYS A 92 19.92 -23.47 10.34
C LYS A 92 19.56 -23.30 8.85
N ALA A 93 18.65 -22.39 8.53
CA ALA A 93 18.09 -22.17 7.19
C ALA A 93 17.44 -23.42 6.56
N GLN A 94 17.00 -24.37 7.38
CA GLN A 94 16.28 -25.57 6.93
C GLN A 94 14.78 -25.26 6.83
N TRP A 95 14.45 -24.36 5.89
CA TRP A 95 13.13 -23.73 5.80
C TRP A 95 11.98 -24.72 5.61
N ASP A 96 12.18 -25.77 4.81
CA ASP A 96 11.13 -26.74 4.52
C ASP A 96 10.73 -27.56 5.76
N ILE A 97 11.72 -28.01 6.52
CA ILE A 97 11.51 -28.75 7.78
C ILE A 97 10.83 -27.83 8.81
N ALA A 98 11.34 -26.60 8.96
CA ALA A 98 10.76 -25.63 9.89
C ALA A 98 9.30 -25.30 9.52
N LYS A 99 9.02 -25.11 8.23
CA LYS A 99 7.66 -24.87 7.72
C LYS A 99 6.72 -26.02 8.04
N GLU A 100 7.15 -27.25 7.81
CA GLU A 100 6.35 -28.44 8.09
C GLU A 100 6.00 -28.51 9.58
N LEU A 101 6.99 -28.38 10.46
CA LEU A 101 6.79 -28.37 11.92
C LEU A 101 5.84 -27.26 12.36
N PHE A 102 6.04 -26.02 11.88
CA PHE A 102 5.15 -24.90 12.22
C PHE A 102 3.75 -25.08 11.65
N THR A 103 3.59 -25.70 10.48
CA THR A 103 2.28 -25.96 9.88
C THR A 103 1.51 -26.98 10.72
N GLN A 104 2.15 -28.09 11.13
CA GLN A 104 1.54 -29.08 12.00
C GLN A 104 1.10 -28.48 13.35
N VAL A 105 1.97 -27.66 13.97
CA VAL A 105 1.64 -26.96 15.22
C VAL A 105 0.51 -25.95 15.01
N HIS A 106 0.52 -25.20 13.91
CA HIS A 106 -0.52 -24.23 13.57
C HIS A 106 -1.89 -24.88 13.36
N GLU A 107 -1.95 -26.01 12.66
CA GLU A 107 -3.18 -26.77 12.43
C GLU A 107 -3.73 -27.33 13.74
N ALA A 108 -2.86 -27.95 14.56
CA ALA A 108 -3.25 -28.50 15.85
C ALA A 108 -3.73 -27.41 16.82
N ALA A 109 -3.06 -26.26 16.87
CA ALA A 109 -3.46 -25.12 17.69
C ALA A 109 -4.75 -24.46 17.18
N SER A 110 -4.94 -24.36 15.85
CA SER A 110 -6.14 -23.79 15.25
C SER A 110 -7.39 -24.64 15.47
N GLY A 111 -7.22 -25.96 15.60
CA GLY A 111 -8.29 -26.89 15.97
C GLY A 111 -8.62 -26.90 17.48
N SER A 112 -7.82 -26.25 18.32
CA SER A 112 -8.00 -26.23 19.77
C SER A 112 -8.62 -24.92 20.24
N ILE A 113 -9.65 -25.01 21.09
CA ILE A 113 -10.24 -23.84 21.76
C ILE A 113 -9.40 -23.45 23.00
N PHE A 114 -8.72 -24.42 23.60
CA PHE A 114 -8.04 -24.27 24.90
C PHE A 114 -6.59 -23.81 24.77
N VAL A 115 -5.96 -24.04 23.62
CA VAL A 115 -4.53 -23.77 23.42
C VAL A 115 -4.36 -22.74 22.32
N GLN A 116 -3.83 -21.58 22.69
CA GLN A 116 -3.45 -20.55 21.74
C GLN A 116 -1.92 -20.50 21.66
N VAL A 117 -1.39 -20.51 20.43
CA VAL A 117 0.05 -20.43 20.18
C VAL A 117 0.31 -19.31 19.16
N PRO A 118 0.21 -18.03 19.55
CA PRO A 118 0.41 -16.91 18.62
C PRO A 118 1.78 -16.96 17.92
N ASP A 119 2.81 -17.42 18.65
CA ASP A 119 4.19 -17.56 18.18
C ASP A 119 4.30 -18.38 16.90
N VAL A 120 3.48 -19.44 16.74
CA VAL A 120 3.55 -20.28 15.53
C VAL A 120 3.11 -19.53 14.29
N TRP A 121 2.15 -18.60 14.42
CA TRP A 121 1.71 -17.77 13.30
C TRP A 121 2.81 -16.81 12.87
N ILE A 122 3.49 -16.20 13.83
CA ILE A 122 4.64 -15.31 13.60
C ILE A 122 5.80 -16.11 12.98
N ASN A 123 6.12 -17.28 13.52
CA ASN A 123 7.19 -18.13 13.02
C ASN A 123 6.92 -18.59 11.59
N LEU A 124 5.70 -19.05 11.29
CA LEU A 124 5.32 -19.43 9.93
C LEU A 124 5.36 -18.23 8.96
N ALA A 125 4.98 -17.03 9.43
CA ALA A 125 5.12 -15.80 8.67
C ALA A 125 6.59 -15.44 8.38
N HIS A 126 7.50 -15.62 9.35
CA HIS A 126 8.94 -15.45 9.15
C HIS A 126 9.49 -16.43 8.11
N ILE A 127 9.02 -17.69 8.11
CA ILE A 127 9.41 -18.66 7.09
C ILE A 127 8.92 -18.22 5.70
N TYR A 128 7.66 -17.82 5.56
CA TYR A 128 7.15 -17.31 4.30
C TYR A 128 7.93 -16.08 3.82
N PHE A 129 8.26 -15.16 4.73
CA PHE A 129 9.07 -13.99 4.44
C PHE A 129 10.47 -14.41 3.93
N ALA A 130 11.15 -15.34 4.61
CA ALA A 130 12.47 -15.83 4.20
C ALA A 130 12.46 -16.53 2.83
N GLN A 131 11.34 -17.16 2.46
CA GLN A 131 11.13 -17.77 1.15
C GLN A 131 10.69 -16.78 0.05
N GLY A 132 10.57 -15.48 0.35
CA GLY A 132 10.06 -14.46 -0.59
C GLY A 132 8.55 -14.53 -0.84
N LEU A 133 7.83 -15.35 -0.08
CA LEU A 133 6.39 -15.55 -0.15
C LEU A 133 5.65 -14.45 0.65
N PHE A 134 5.84 -13.19 0.25
CA PHE A 134 5.42 -12.03 1.03
C PHE A 134 3.91 -11.94 1.26
N GLN A 135 3.10 -12.34 0.27
CA GLN A 135 1.63 -12.30 0.40
C GLN A 135 1.14 -13.30 1.46
N GLN A 136 1.76 -14.48 1.55
CA GLN A 136 1.47 -15.47 2.59
C GLN A 136 1.93 -14.96 3.96
N ALA A 137 3.12 -14.36 4.05
CA ALA A 137 3.63 -13.76 5.28
C ALA A 137 2.72 -12.65 5.82
N VAL A 138 2.28 -11.72 4.95
CA VAL A 138 1.32 -10.66 5.30
C VAL A 138 0.05 -11.24 5.90
N LYS A 139 -0.54 -12.26 5.25
CA LYS A 139 -1.77 -12.91 5.76
C LYS A 139 -1.55 -13.53 7.14
N MET A 140 -0.44 -14.21 7.36
CA MET A 140 -0.11 -14.82 8.66
C MET A 140 0.05 -13.76 9.76
N TYR A 141 0.81 -12.69 9.52
CA TYR A 141 0.95 -11.59 10.48
C TYR A 141 -0.37 -10.88 10.76
N GLN A 142 -1.17 -10.57 9.74
CA GLN A 142 -2.46 -9.89 9.92
C GLN A 142 -3.45 -10.74 10.71
N ASN A 143 -3.52 -12.05 10.42
CA ASN A 143 -4.38 -12.96 11.16
C ASN A 143 -3.93 -13.10 12.62
N CYS A 144 -2.63 -13.23 12.86
CA CYS A 144 -2.06 -13.25 14.21
C CYS A 144 -2.39 -11.97 14.98
N ALA A 145 -2.08 -10.80 14.39
CA ALA A 145 -2.35 -9.48 14.96
C ALA A 145 -3.83 -9.32 15.34
N ARG A 146 -4.74 -9.72 14.45
CA ARG A 146 -6.18 -9.60 14.69
C ARG A 146 -6.67 -10.58 15.76
N LYS A 147 -6.26 -11.85 15.68
CA LYS A 147 -6.79 -12.94 16.50
C LYS A 147 -6.30 -12.87 17.95
N PHE A 148 -5.01 -12.57 18.15
CA PHE A 148 -4.38 -12.69 19.47
C PHE A 148 -4.03 -11.35 20.11
N PHE A 149 -3.79 -10.32 19.30
CA PHE A 149 -3.29 -9.03 19.79
C PHE A 149 -4.24 -7.87 19.54
N TYR A 150 -5.47 -8.10 19.06
CA TYR A 150 -6.45 -7.05 18.73
C TYR A 150 -5.89 -5.91 17.85
N ASN A 151 -4.85 -6.21 17.08
CA ASN A 151 -4.05 -5.27 16.30
C ASN A 151 -3.38 -4.14 17.13
N THR A 152 -3.02 -4.39 18.39
CA THR A 152 -2.35 -3.43 19.27
C THR A 152 -0.91 -3.81 19.63
N ASP A 153 -0.39 -4.92 19.09
CA ASP A 153 1.02 -5.28 19.27
C ASP A 153 1.92 -4.57 18.23
N ALA A 154 2.83 -3.73 18.73
CA ALA A 154 3.76 -2.96 17.89
C ALA A 154 4.79 -3.86 17.18
N THR A 155 5.17 -4.98 17.79
CA THR A 155 6.18 -5.90 17.24
C THR A 155 5.65 -6.64 16.02
N THR A 156 4.43 -7.16 16.09
CA THR A 156 3.76 -7.80 14.94
C THR A 156 3.55 -6.80 13.79
N LEU A 157 3.21 -5.54 14.10
CA LEU A 157 3.10 -4.48 13.10
C LEU A 157 4.45 -4.11 12.46
N LEU A 158 5.55 -4.22 13.21
CA LEU A 158 6.91 -4.06 12.68
C LEU A 158 7.28 -5.18 11.71
N TYR A 159 6.93 -6.43 12.01
CA TYR A 159 7.15 -7.55 11.07
C TYR A 159 6.30 -7.40 9.81
N LEU A 160 5.04 -6.97 9.97
CA LEU A 160 4.15 -6.70 8.85
C LEU A 160 4.69 -5.56 7.96
N SER A 161 5.16 -4.46 8.56
CA SER A 161 5.72 -3.34 7.80
C SER A 161 7.00 -3.70 7.06
N ARG A 162 7.88 -4.51 7.68
CA ARG A 162 9.07 -5.05 7.01
C ARG A 162 8.68 -5.92 5.82
N THR A 163 7.66 -6.75 5.97
CA THR A 163 7.14 -7.59 4.87
C THR A 163 6.61 -6.75 3.71
N HIS A 164 5.82 -5.71 4.01
CA HIS A 164 5.36 -4.77 2.99
C HIS A 164 6.51 -4.01 2.32
N TYR A 165 7.57 -3.67 3.07
CA TYR A 165 8.75 -3.00 2.53
C TYR A 165 9.49 -3.88 1.50
N GLU A 166 9.76 -5.14 1.83
CA GLU A 166 10.40 -6.08 0.89
C GLU A 166 9.50 -6.42 -0.32
N ALA A 167 8.17 -6.39 -0.12
CA ALA A 167 7.20 -6.56 -1.20
C ALA A 167 6.97 -5.28 -2.04
N GLU A 168 7.71 -4.20 -1.77
CA GLU A 168 7.56 -2.88 -2.40
C GLU A 168 6.14 -2.27 -2.28
N GLN A 169 5.39 -2.70 -1.27
CA GLN A 169 4.06 -2.19 -0.92
C GLN A 169 4.19 -0.99 0.03
N TRP A 170 4.71 0.12 -0.51
CA TRP A 170 5.13 1.28 0.27
C TRP A 170 4.03 1.91 1.14
N GLN A 171 2.81 2.01 0.61
CA GLN A 171 1.68 2.62 1.32
C GLN A 171 1.29 1.80 2.56
N ASP A 172 1.22 0.47 2.42
CA ASP A 172 0.89 -0.44 3.51
C ASP A 172 2.01 -0.55 4.55
N CYS A 173 3.27 -0.50 4.09
CA CYS A 173 4.44 -0.39 4.96
C CYS A 173 4.33 0.84 5.86
N ARG A 174 4.11 2.02 5.27
CA ARG A 174 3.97 3.29 6.01
C ARG A 174 2.80 3.25 6.98
N LYS A 175 1.63 2.76 6.54
CA LYS A 175 0.43 2.64 7.39
C LYS A 175 0.70 1.76 8.62
N SER A 176 1.38 0.63 8.42
CA SER A 176 1.73 -0.29 9.51
C SER A 176 2.74 0.33 10.48
N LEU A 177 3.76 1.05 9.97
CA LEU A 177 4.74 1.76 10.80
C LEU A 177 4.12 2.90 11.61
N LEU A 178 3.27 3.74 11.00
CA LEU A 178 2.59 4.82 11.72
C LEU A 178 1.72 4.30 12.85
N ARG A 179 1.04 3.17 12.63
CA ARG A 179 0.28 2.49 13.69
C ARG A 179 1.19 1.97 14.80
N ALA A 180 2.32 1.34 14.45
CA ALA A 180 3.29 0.87 15.42
C ALA A 180 3.88 2.02 16.26
N ILE A 181 4.17 3.17 15.64
CA ILE A 181 4.65 4.38 16.33
C ILE A 181 3.61 4.90 17.31
N HIS A 182 2.33 4.86 16.96
CA HIS A 182 1.26 5.28 17.87
C HIS A 182 1.19 4.40 19.13
N LEU A 183 1.45 3.10 18.99
CA LEU A 183 1.45 2.13 20.09
C LEU A 183 2.73 2.17 20.93
N ALA A 184 3.88 2.45 20.30
CA ALA A 184 5.19 2.51 20.95
C ALA A 184 5.95 3.78 20.55
N PRO A 185 5.52 4.97 21.02
CA PRO A 185 6.08 6.25 20.57
C PRO A 185 7.53 6.46 20.99
N SER A 186 7.98 5.82 22.09
CA SER A 186 9.37 5.84 22.56
C SER A 186 10.31 4.95 21.75
N ASN A 187 9.78 4.11 20.85
CA ASN A 187 10.61 3.25 20.02
C ASN A 187 11.14 4.02 18.80
N TYR A 188 12.35 4.56 18.92
CA TYR A 188 13.02 5.34 17.87
C TYR A 188 13.31 4.52 16.60
N LEU A 189 13.41 3.18 16.67
CA LEU A 189 13.58 2.32 15.49
C LEU A 189 12.39 2.41 14.54
N LEU A 190 11.17 2.52 15.07
CA LEU A 190 9.98 2.67 14.23
C LEU A 190 9.99 4.01 13.46
N ARG A 191 10.49 5.07 14.09
CA ARG A 191 10.67 6.38 13.46
C ARG A 191 11.75 6.33 12.37
N PHE A 192 12.86 5.67 12.65
CA PHE A 192 13.91 5.49 11.65
C PHE A 192 13.38 4.70 10.44
N ASN A 193 12.68 3.59 10.68
CA ASN A 193 12.11 2.75 9.64
C ASN A 193 11.06 3.48 8.81
N VAL A 194 10.23 4.35 9.40
CA VAL A 194 9.27 5.14 8.60
C VAL A 194 9.98 6.14 7.69
N GLY A 195 11.05 6.81 8.17
CA GLY A 195 11.88 7.68 7.33
C GLY A 195 12.52 6.93 6.16
N VAL A 196 13.08 5.74 6.41
CA VAL A 196 13.66 4.89 5.35
C VAL A 196 12.60 4.45 4.34
N SER A 197 11.40 4.08 4.79
CA SER A 197 10.29 3.70 3.91
C SER A 197 9.87 4.84 2.98
N MET A 198 9.79 6.08 3.50
CA MET A 198 9.47 7.28 2.72
C MET A 198 10.56 7.59 1.70
N GLN A 199 11.84 7.49 2.09
CA GLN A 199 12.98 7.68 1.20
C GLN A 199 12.95 6.69 0.02
N LYS A 200 12.67 5.41 0.30
CA LYS A 200 12.64 4.34 -0.71
C LYS A 200 11.44 4.46 -1.66
N PHE A 201 10.26 4.74 -1.12
CA PHE A 201 9.07 5.08 -1.90
C PHE A 201 9.36 6.21 -2.90
N SER A 202 9.97 7.29 -2.41
CA SER A 202 10.28 8.46 -3.22
C SER A 202 11.33 8.17 -4.29
N ALA A 203 12.40 7.44 -3.95
CA ALA A 203 13.40 7.01 -4.91
C ALA A 203 12.80 6.12 -6.02
N SER A 204 11.99 5.13 -5.65
CA SER A 204 11.29 4.24 -6.59
C SER A 204 10.35 5.02 -7.51
N THR A 205 9.59 5.98 -6.97
CA THR A 205 8.68 6.81 -7.76
C THR A 205 9.43 7.69 -8.75
N LEU A 206 10.57 8.27 -8.36
CA LEU A 206 11.39 9.11 -9.26
C LEU A 206 12.06 8.32 -10.38
N GLN A 207 12.29 7.02 -10.21
CA GLN A 207 12.88 6.14 -11.23
C GLN A 207 11.86 5.69 -12.30
N LYS A 208 10.55 5.86 -12.08
CA LYS A 208 9.52 5.52 -13.06
C LYS A 208 9.67 6.36 -14.34
N THR A 209 9.52 5.72 -15.49
CA THR A 209 9.59 6.36 -16.82
C THR A 209 8.45 7.38 -17.03
N LYS A 210 7.24 7.04 -16.56
CA LYS A 210 6.07 7.92 -16.55
C LYS A 210 5.59 8.10 -15.12
N ARG A 211 5.32 9.35 -14.75
CA ARG A 211 4.88 9.77 -13.42
C ARG A 211 3.71 10.72 -13.57
N THR A 212 2.69 10.57 -12.73
CA THR A 212 1.57 11.53 -12.67
C THR A 212 1.94 12.74 -11.82
N VAL A 213 1.24 13.86 -12.00
CA VAL A 213 1.43 15.05 -11.16
C VAL A 213 1.21 14.71 -9.68
N ASP A 214 0.19 13.90 -9.38
CA ASP A 214 -0.12 13.49 -8.01
C ASP A 214 0.96 12.60 -7.39
N GLU A 215 1.55 11.68 -8.15
CA GLU A 215 2.67 10.85 -7.69
C GLU A 215 3.89 11.72 -7.33
N VAL A 216 4.20 12.72 -8.16
CA VAL A 216 5.34 13.61 -7.90
C VAL A 216 5.04 14.55 -6.72
N ARG A 217 3.81 15.05 -6.59
CA ARG A 217 3.38 15.87 -5.44
C ARG A 217 3.47 15.06 -4.14
N ALA A 218 2.99 13.82 -4.15
CA ALA A 218 3.11 12.91 -3.01
C ALA A 218 4.60 12.67 -2.67
N THR A 219 5.44 12.42 -3.67
CA THR A 219 6.90 12.24 -3.49
C THR A 219 7.56 13.43 -2.80
N VAL A 220 7.23 14.66 -3.20
CA VAL A 220 7.75 15.88 -2.55
C VAL A 220 7.32 15.92 -1.08
N SER A 221 6.05 15.64 -0.77
CA SER A 221 5.55 15.62 0.61
C SER A 221 6.23 14.53 1.45
N GLU A 222 6.39 13.32 0.90
CA GLU A 222 7.07 12.21 1.58
C GLU A 222 8.53 12.53 1.88
N LEU A 223 9.26 13.14 0.94
CA LEU A 223 10.66 13.54 1.16
C LEU A 223 10.79 14.62 2.23
N GLN A 224 9.88 15.60 2.25
CA GLN A 224 9.83 16.60 3.32
C GLN A 224 9.58 15.97 4.70
N ASN A 225 8.66 14.99 4.76
CA ASN A 225 8.38 14.26 5.99
C ASN A 225 9.58 13.38 6.41
N ALA A 226 10.24 12.71 5.47
CA ALA A 226 11.43 11.91 5.74
C ALA A 226 12.56 12.77 6.35
N ILE A 227 12.86 13.91 5.74
CA ILE A 227 13.85 14.87 6.26
C ILE A 227 13.47 15.29 7.69
N ARG A 228 12.20 15.64 7.92
CA ARG A 228 11.72 16.04 9.25
C ARG A 228 11.91 14.94 10.28
N VAL A 229 11.54 13.70 9.95
CA VAL A 229 11.68 12.54 10.85
C VAL A 229 13.15 12.27 11.18
N PHE A 230 14.04 12.28 10.18
CA PHE A 230 15.47 12.07 10.41
C PHE A 230 16.11 13.23 11.20
N SER A 231 15.76 14.49 10.91
CA SER A 231 16.24 15.63 11.70
C SER A 231 15.76 15.57 13.15
N LEU A 232 14.52 15.16 13.41
CA LEU A 232 14.01 14.96 14.77
C LEU A 232 14.74 13.82 15.49
N LEU A 233 15.09 12.74 14.80
CA LEU A 233 15.93 11.68 15.36
C LEU A 233 17.33 12.19 15.70
N SER A 234 17.95 12.97 14.82
CA SER A 234 19.26 13.59 15.08
C SER A 234 19.24 14.58 16.24
N VAL A 235 18.12 15.26 16.52
CA VAL A 235 18.02 16.12 17.72
C VAL A 235 17.75 15.29 18.97
N ALA A 236 17.02 14.17 18.83
CA ALA A 236 16.73 13.29 19.95
C ALA A 236 17.99 12.59 20.49
N SER A 237 19.03 12.38 19.68
CA SER A 237 20.31 11.80 20.11
C SER A 237 20.98 12.61 21.21
N THR A 238 20.81 13.93 21.20
CA THR A 238 21.33 14.85 22.22
C THR A 238 20.72 14.59 23.61
N TYR A 239 19.50 14.06 23.67
CA TYR A 239 18.75 13.89 24.92
C TYR A 239 18.62 12.43 25.35
N HIS A 240 18.60 11.50 24.41
CA HIS A 240 18.37 10.08 24.67
C HIS A 240 19.31 9.21 23.85
N SER A 241 19.97 8.25 24.50
CA SER A 241 20.69 7.20 23.79
C SER A 241 19.70 6.24 23.14
N HIS A 242 19.48 6.43 21.84
CA HIS A 242 18.62 5.56 21.02
C HIS A 242 19.43 4.58 20.15
N GLY A 243 20.77 4.60 20.25
CA GLY A 243 21.65 3.65 19.55
C GLY A 243 21.77 3.83 18.03
N PHE A 244 21.38 4.99 17.48
CA PHE A 244 21.59 5.30 16.06
C PHE A 244 22.84 6.15 15.88
N ASP A 245 23.59 5.86 14.83
CA ASP A 245 24.77 6.63 14.42
C ASP A 245 24.31 7.93 13.75
N GLU A 246 24.68 9.07 14.35
CA GLU A 246 24.32 10.40 13.87
C GLU A 246 24.79 10.65 12.44
N ARG A 247 25.98 10.16 12.07
CA ARG A 247 26.51 10.30 10.70
C ARG A 247 25.64 9.56 9.70
N LYS A 248 25.14 8.38 10.07
CA LYS A 248 24.19 7.63 9.21
C LYS A 248 22.88 8.40 9.04
N ILE A 249 22.34 8.99 10.11
CA ILE A 249 21.14 9.82 10.02
C ILE A 249 21.39 11.02 9.09
N GLU A 250 22.54 11.68 9.19
CA GLU A 250 22.92 12.81 8.34
C GLU A 250 22.98 12.42 6.87
N THR A 251 23.62 11.28 6.53
CA THR A 251 23.64 10.78 5.14
C THR A 251 22.24 10.54 4.57
N HIS A 252 21.30 10.04 5.39
CA HIS A 252 19.90 9.90 4.98
C HIS A 252 19.23 11.26 4.72
N VAL A 253 19.50 12.25 5.57
CA VAL A 253 18.98 13.62 5.38
C VAL A 253 19.49 14.23 4.09
N GLU A 254 20.79 14.16 3.83
CA GLU A 254 21.42 14.69 2.60
C GLU A 254 20.86 14.02 1.35
N TYR A 255 20.75 12.69 1.37
CA TYR A 255 20.18 11.95 0.25
C TYR A 255 18.71 12.34 0.00
N CYS A 256 17.91 12.51 1.06
CA CYS A 256 16.52 12.96 0.92
C CYS A 256 16.43 14.40 0.39
N ARG A 257 17.35 15.30 0.76
CA ARG A 257 17.42 16.66 0.20
C ARG A 257 17.73 16.64 -1.29
N HIS A 258 18.71 15.84 -1.70
CA HIS A 258 19.04 15.67 -3.11
C HIS A 258 17.84 15.15 -3.93
N LEU A 259 17.16 14.09 -3.43
CA LEU A 259 15.94 13.60 -4.07
C LEU A 259 14.81 14.63 -4.10
N LEU A 260 14.69 15.46 -3.06
CA LEU A 260 13.65 16.48 -2.96
C LEU A 260 13.83 17.55 -4.02
N ASP A 261 15.07 17.97 -4.28
CA ASP A 261 15.34 18.97 -5.30
C ASP A 261 15.07 18.41 -6.71
N ALA A 262 15.44 17.16 -6.98
CA ALA A 262 15.03 16.47 -8.21
C ALA A 262 13.50 16.36 -8.33
N ALA A 263 12.80 16.00 -7.25
CA ALA A 263 11.35 15.87 -7.23
C ALA A 263 10.63 17.20 -7.50
N LYS A 264 11.14 18.34 -6.99
CA LYS A 264 10.58 19.67 -7.26
C LYS A 264 10.67 20.02 -8.75
N VAL A 265 11.81 19.77 -9.39
CA VAL A 265 11.97 20.01 -10.83
C VAL A 265 10.98 19.15 -11.63
N HIS A 266 10.83 17.88 -11.28
CA HIS A 266 9.85 17.01 -11.91
C HIS A 266 8.40 17.44 -11.67
N ARG A 267 8.09 17.97 -10.48
CA ARG A 267 6.76 18.48 -10.15
C ARG A 267 6.42 19.66 -11.05
N ASP A 268 7.30 20.64 -11.13
CA ASP A 268 7.07 21.86 -11.89
C ASP A 268 6.90 21.54 -13.39
N ALA A 269 7.70 20.61 -13.93
CA ALA A 269 7.55 20.11 -15.29
C ALA A 269 6.20 19.39 -15.51
N ALA A 270 5.79 18.54 -14.57
CA ALA A 270 4.53 17.80 -14.66
C ALA A 270 3.30 18.73 -14.56
N GLU A 271 3.33 19.73 -13.67
CA GLU A 271 2.27 20.73 -13.52
C GLU A 271 2.15 21.63 -14.76
N GLN A 272 3.27 22.01 -15.38
CA GLN A 272 3.27 22.74 -16.64
C GLN A 272 2.67 21.91 -17.78
N ALA A 273 3.04 20.63 -17.90
CA ALA A 273 2.51 19.72 -18.91
C ALA A 273 0.99 19.50 -18.73
N GLU A 274 0.52 19.34 -17.49
CA GLU A 274 -0.91 19.21 -17.20
C GLU A 274 -1.67 20.50 -17.53
N LYS A 275 -1.11 21.67 -17.19
CA LYS A 275 -1.69 22.98 -17.52
C LYS A 275 -1.81 23.18 -19.03
N GLN A 276 -0.77 22.84 -19.79
CA GLN A 276 -0.81 22.90 -21.26
C GLN A 276 -1.84 21.93 -21.85
N THR A 277 -1.96 20.73 -21.29
CA THR A 277 -2.94 19.74 -21.73
C THR A 277 -4.37 20.23 -21.46
N LYS A 278 -4.65 20.78 -20.27
CA LYS A 278 -5.93 21.40 -19.92
C LYS A 278 -6.27 22.57 -20.83
N GLN A 279 -5.31 23.44 -21.12
CA GLN A 279 -5.50 24.56 -22.04
C GLN A 279 -5.81 24.10 -23.47
N LYS A 280 -5.10 23.09 -23.99
CA LYS A 280 -5.38 22.51 -25.31
C LYS A 280 -6.79 21.92 -25.36
N LEU A 281 -7.17 21.15 -24.34
CA LEU A 281 -8.51 20.55 -24.26
C LEU A 281 -9.61 21.62 -24.24
N GLU A 282 -9.41 22.70 -23.48
CA GLU A 282 -10.36 23.81 -23.40
C GLU A 282 -10.47 24.57 -24.73
N VAL A 283 -9.34 24.84 -25.41
CA VAL A 283 -9.34 25.44 -26.74
C VAL A 283 -10.06 24.53 -27.76
N THR A 284 -9.78 23.23 -27.75
CA THR A 284 -10.48 22.27 -28.62
C THR A 284 -11.98 22.25 -28.34
N ARG A 285 -12.38 22.31 -27.07
CA ARG A 285 -13.79 22.40 -26.67
C ARG A 285 -14.44 23.69 -27.17
N GLN A 286 -13.75 24.83 -27.09
CA GLN A 286 -14.25 26.11 -27.59
C GLN A 286 -14.39 26.13 -29.12
N ILE A 287 -13.42 25.56 -29.84
CA ILE A 287 -13.50 25.41 -31.31
C ILE A 287 -14.70 24.53 -31.69
N ALA A 288 -14.88 23.38 -31.02
CA ALA A 288 -16.02 22.50 -31.29
C ALA A 288 -17.37 23.20 -31.05
N LEU A 289 -17.51 23.96 -29.97
CA LEU A 289 -18.71 24.75 -29.69
C LEU A 289 -18.92 25.87 -30.73
N ALA A 290 -17.85 26.54 -31.16
CA ALA A 290 -17.92 27.57 -32.18
C ALA A 290 -18.30 27.00 -33.56
N ASP A 291 -17.78 25.84 -33.93
CA ASP A 291 -18.11 25.13 -35.17
C ASP A 291 -19.57 24.66 -35.17
N GLU A 292 -20.07 24.12 -34.05
CA GLU A 292 -21.48 23.79 -33.88
C GLU A 292 -22.38 25.02 -33.99
N ALA A 293 -22.00 26.14 -33.36
CA ALA A 293 -22.74 27.39 -33.46
C ALA A 293 -22.75 27.96 -34.89
N ARG A 294 -21.62 27.87 -35.61
CA ARG A 294 -21.54 28.26 -37.03
C ARG A 294 -22.45 27.40 -37.90
N ARG A 295 -22.41 26.08 -37.73
CA ARG A 295 -23.30 25.16 -38.47
C ARG A 295 -24.77 25.49 -38.26
N ARG A 296 -25.19 25.69 -37.00
CA ARG A 296 -26.57 26.11 -36.69
C ARG A 296 -26.93 27.46 -37.30
N ALA A 297 -26.02 28.44 -37.29
CA ALA A 297 -26.26 29.75 -37.90
C ALA A 297 -26.35 29.67 -39.44
N GLU A 298 -25.53 28.84 -40.08
CA GLU A 298 -25.59 28.59 -41.53
C GLU A 298 -26.89 27.88 -41.92
N GLU A 299 -27.32 26.88 -41.16
CA GLU A 299 -28.62 26.21 -41.34
C GLU A 299 -29.78 27.19 -41.18
N GLN A 300 -29.76 28.04 -40.14
CA GLN A 300 -30.77 29.09 -39.97
C GLN A 300 -30.77 30.10 -41.12
N ARG A 301 -29.60 30.51 -41.62
CA ARG A 301 -29.49 31.41 -42.77
C ARG A 301 -30.04 30.77 -44.04
N LYS A 302 -29.72 29.50 -44.31
CA LYS A 302 -30.28 28.75 -45.45
C LYS A 302 -31.80 28.68 -45.35
N PHE A 303 -32.32 28.33 -44.18
CA PHE A 303 -33.76 28.27 -43.94
C PHE A 303 -34.45 29.64 -44.14
N GLN A 304 -33.85 30.74 -43.65
CA GLN A 304 -34.37 32.09 -43.89
C GLN A 304 -34.32 32.49 -45.37
N LEU A 305 -33.27 32.11 -46.09
CA LEU A 305 -33.13 32.40 -47.52
C LEU A 305 -34.16 31.62 -48.35
N GLU A 306 -34.38 30.34 -48.05
CA GLU A 306 -35.43 29.53 -48.68
C GLU A 306 -36.82 30.10 -48.42
N ARG A 307 -37.11 30.51 -47.17
CA ARG A 307 -38.36 31.22 -46.85
C ARG A 307 -38.54 32.49 -47.68
N ARG A 308 -37.50 33.33 -47.80
CA ARG A 308 -37.57 34.55 -48.62
C ARG A 308 -37.81 34.25 -50.09
N LYS A 309 -37.15 33.23 -50.65
CA LYS A 309 -37.37 32.79 -52.03
C LYS A 309 -38.82 32.34 -52.24
N GLN A 310 -39.35 31.53 -51.34
CA GLN A 310 -40.76 31.10 -51.41
C GLN A 310 -41.72 32.29 -51.30
N GLU A 311 -41.46 33.25 -50.40
CA GLU A 311 -42.26 34.46 -50.26
C GLU A 311 -42.21 35.34 -51.53
N ASP A 312 -41.05 35.45 -52.18
CA ASP A 312 -40.88 36.21 -53.43
C ASP A 312 -41.51 35.50 -54.65
N GLU A 313 -41.38 34.18 -54.75
CA GLU A 313 -42.08 33.35 -55.75
C GLU A 313 -43.59 33.50 -55.60
N LEU A 314 -44.13 33.44 -54.38
CA LEU A 314 -45.55 33.62 -54.11
C LEU A 314 -46.04 35.02 -54.54
N LYS A 315 -45.24 36.07 -54.29
CA LYS A 315 -45.53 37.43 -54.75
C LYS A 315 -45.53 37.54 -56.27
N GLN A 316 -44.59 36.89 -56.95
CA GLN A 316 -44.55 36.89 -58.42
C GLN A 316 -45.77 36.18 -59.01
N VAL A 317 -46.17 35.03 -58.45
CA VAL A 317 -47.39 34.33 -58.86
C VAL A 317 -48.62 35.21 -58.64
N MET A 318 -48.74 35.85 -57.47
CA MET A 318 -49.81 36.82 -57.22
C MET A 318 -49.83 37.98 -58.22
N GLN A 319 -48.67 38.54 -58.57
CA GLN A 319 -48.57 39.61 -59.56
C GLN A 319 -48.97 39.14 -60.95
N GLN A 320 -48.57 37.92 -61.34
CA GLN A 320 -48.97 37.29 -62.59
C GLN A 320 -50.47 37.00 -62.63
N GLU A 321 -51.06 36.52 -61.54
CA GLU A 321 -52.51 36.33 -61.41
C GLU A 321 -53.27 37.66 -61.52
N GLN A 322 -52.81 38.70 -60.82
CA GLN A 322 -53.40 40.04 -60.93
C GLN A 322 -53.25 40.64 -62.33
N HIS A 323 -52.14 40.38 -63.01
CA HIS A 323 -51.96 40.77 -64.40
C HIS A 323 -52.87 39.97 -65.33
N PHE A 324 -52.97 38.65 -65.12
CA PHE A 324 -53.82 37.77 -65.91
C PHE A 324 -55.29 38.15 -65.76
N GLU A 325 -55.77 38.42 -64.54
CA GLU A 325 -57.13 38.93 -64.31
C GLU A 325 -57.35 40.29 -64.97
N ARG A 326 -56.39 41.23 -64.91
CA ARG A 326 -56.46 42.50 -65.67
C ARG A 326 -56.58 42.28 -67.18
N VAL A 327 -55.82 41.35 -67.75
CA VAL A 327 -55.89 41.01 -69.18
C VAL A 327 -57.22 40.33 -69.52
N LYS A 328 -57.73 39.46 -68.64
CA LYS A 328 -59.02 38.78 -68.79
C LYS A 328 -60.19 39.77 -68.74
N GLU A 329 -60.12 40.77 -67.86
CA GLU A 329 -61.06 41.90 -67.84
C GLU A 329 -60.99 42.73 -69.14
N GLN A 330 -59.78 43.05 -69.63
CA GLN A 330 -59.59 43.73 -70.92
C GLN A 330 -60.09 42.89 -72.12
N TRP A 331 -59.98 41.57 -72.05
CA TRP A 331 -60.52 40.68 -73.09
C TRP A 331 -62.05 40.61 -73.04
N LYS A 332 -62.64 40.60 -71.85
CA LYS A 332 -64.11 40.69 -71.65
C LYS A 332 -64.68 42.02 -72.16
N THR A 333 -63.95 43.13 -72.05
CA THR A 333 -64.39 44.42 -72.61
C THR A 333 -64.19 44.49 -74.13
N SER A 334 -63.16 43.86 -74.69
CA SER A 334 -62.91 43.80 -76.14
C SER A 334 -63.93 42.91 -76.90
N ASN A 335 -64.32 41.77 -76.31
CA ASN A 335 -65.34 40.88 -76.88
C ASN A 335 -66.78 41.42 -76.83
N ASN A 336 -67.00 42.62 -76.29
CA ASN A 336 -68.31 43.27 -76.24
C ASN A 336 -68.52 44.32 -77.35
N THR A 337 -67.73 44.25 -78.43
CA THR A 337 -67.93 45.09 -79.62
C THR A 337 -68.41 44.23 -80.79
N PRO A 338 -69.73 44.13 -81.05
CA PRO A 338 -70.23 43.59 -82.30
C PRO A 338 -69.93 44.61 -83.40
N GLY A 339 -69.14 44.19 -84.39
CA GLY A 339 -68.88 44.98 -85.58
C GLY A 339 -70.18 45.40 -86.28
N LYS A 340 -70.32 46.69 -86.56
CA LYS A 340 -71.23 47.16 -87.62
C LYS A 340 -70.41 47.70 -88.79
N ARG A 341 -70.49 46.92 -89.87
CA ARG A 341 -70.24 47.32 -91.26
C ARG A 341 -71.01 48.61 -91.60
N LYS A 342 -70.37 49.44 -92.44
CA LYS A 342 -70.89 50.33 -93.50
C LYS A 342 -72.31 50.90 -93.33
N ASP A 343 -72.44 52.22 -93.44
CA ASP A 343 -73.02 52.80 -94.66
C ASP A 343 -72.68 54.28 -94.88
N ARG A 344 -72.72 54.65 -96.17
CA ARG A 344 -72.45 55.95 -96.79
C ARG A 344 -73.47 57.03 -96.39
N SER A 345 -73.01 58.26 -96.21
CA SER A 345 -73.35 59.46 -97.01
C SER A 345 -72.54 60.66 -96.55
#